data_AF-A0A7C2H7M8-F1
#
_entry.id   AF-A0A7C2H7M8-F1
#
_cell.length_a   1.000
_cell.length_b   1.000
_cell.length_c   1.000
_cell.angle_alpha   90.00
_cell.angle_beta   90.00
_cell.angle_gamma   90.00
#
_symmetry.space_group_name_H-M   'P 1'
#
loop_
_entity.id
_entity.type
_entity.pdbx_description
1 polymer ?
#
loop_
_entity_poly.entity_id
_entity_poly.type
_entity_poly.pdbx_seq_one_letter_code
_entity_poly.pdbx_strand_id
1 'polypeptide(L)' 'MLPELDEIGKRRRRLGLKQAELARIAGVSQSFIAKLESGKIDP' A
#
# COMPACT_ATOMS: atom_id res chain seq x y z
N MET A 1 -3.20 -3.86 -18.00
CA MET A 1 -3.60 -4.55 -16.75
C MET A 1 -3.07 -3.77 -15.58
N LEU A 2 -3.84 -3.69 -14.49
CA LEU A 2 -3.36 -3.14 -13.22
C LEU A 2 -2.48 -4.18 -12.52
N PRO A 3 -1.47 -3.75 -11.74
CA PRO A 3 -0.66 -4.67 -10.94
C PRO A 3 -1.49 -5.31 -9.83
N GLU A 4 -1.06 -6.50 -9.39
CA GLU A 4 -1.60 -7.18 -8.22
C GLU A 4 -1.39 -6.36 -6.95
N LEU A 5 -2.29 -6.50 -5.96
CA LEU A 5 -2.22 -5.73 -4.72
C LEU A 5 -0.97 -6.03 -3.89
N ASP A 6 -0.41 -7.24 -4.01
CA ASP A 6 0.81 -7.65 -3.33
C ASP A 6 2.05 -6.86 -3.80
N GLU A 7 2.02 -6.32 -5.03
CA GLU A 7 3.09 -5.52 -5.61
C GLU A 7 3.21 -4.14 -4.96
N ILE A 8 2.13 -3.61 -4.38
CA ILE A 8 2.10 -2.27 -3.78
C ILE A 8 3.13 -2.17 -2.65
N GLY A 9 3.16 -3.16 -1.75
CA GLY A 9 4.12 -3.19 -0.63
C GLY A 9 5.57 -3.39 -1.07
N LYS A 10 5.81 -4.10 -2.18
CA LYS A 10 7.16 -4.27 -2.75
C LYS A 10 7.65 -2.95 -3.35
N ARG A 11 6.82 -2.30 -4.15
CA ARG A 11 7.12 -1.01 -4.80
C ARG A 11 7.32 0.11 -3.79
N ARG A 12 6.46 0.21 -2.77
CA ARG A 12 6.60 1.17 -1.68
C ARG A 12 7.98 1.07 -1.02
N ARG A 13 8.39 -0.15 -0.64
CA ARG A 13 9.69 -0.40 0.00
C ARG A 13 10.87 -0.07 -0.92
N ARG A 14 10.77 -0.39 -2.22
CA ARG A 14 11.80 -0.03 -3.21
C ARG A 14 11.98 1.48 -3.35
N LEU A 15 10.91 2.24 -3.17
CA LEU A 15 10.93 3.71 -3.16
C LEU A 15 11.35 4.31 -1.80
N GLY A 16 11.67 3.49 -0.80
CA GLY A 16 12.04 3.96 0.54
C GLY A 16 10.89 4.55 1.36
N LEU A 17 9.65 4.38 0.90
CA LEU A 17 8.48 4.99 1.53
C LEU A 17 8.00 4.17 2.73
N LYS A 18 7.57 4.84 3.79
CA LYS A 18 6.74 4.30 4.88
C LYS A 18 5.29 4.18 4.44
N GLN A 19 4.51 3.33 5.12
CA GLN A 19 3.07 3.17 4.81
C GLN A 19 2.30 4.49 4.96
N ALA A 20 2.64 5.32 5.95
CA ALA A 20 2.03 6.63 6.14
C ALA A 20 2.32 7.61 4.99
N GLU A 21 3.50 7.53 4.38
CA GLU A 21 3.88 8.39 3.26
C GLU A 21 3.12 8.00 2.00
N LEU A 22 3.03 6.68 1.72
CA LEU A 22 2.18 6.18 0.63
C LEU A 22 0.71 6.56 0.84
N ALA A 23 0.20 6.40 2.06
CA ALA A 23 -1.18 6.74 2.40
C ALA A 23 -1.48 8.23 2.14
N ARG A 24 -0.58 9.12 2.56
CA ARG A 24 -0.67 10.55 2.30
C ARG A 24 -0.68 10.88 0.80
N ILE A 25 0.20 10.24 0.02
CA ILE A 25 0.28 10.44 -1.44
C ILE A 25 -0.99 9.94 -2.13
N ALA A 26 -1.52 8.80 -1.68
CA ALA A 26 -2.70 8.16 -2.25
C ALA A 26 -4.03 8.73 -1.74
N GLY A 27 -4.02 9.67 -0.78
CA GLY A 27 -5.24 10.25 -0.20
C GLY A 27 -6.07 9.28 0.64
N VAL A 28 -5.43 8.28 1.26
CA VAL A 28 -6.08 7.25 2.10
C VAL A 28 -5.47 7.22 3.49
N SER A 29 -6.07 6.44 4.40
CA SER A 29 -5.50 6.25 5.74
C SER A 29 -4.31 5.29 5.73
N GLN A 30 -3.38 5.46 6.68
CA GLN A 30 -2.28 4.51 6.85
C GLN A 30 -2.80 3.10 7.22
N SER A 31 -3.90 3.01 7.97
CA SER A 31 -4.54 1.74 8.29
C SER A 31 -5.10 1.03 7.05
N PHE A 32 -5.56 1.77 6.04
CA PHE A 32 -5.96 1.21 4.75
C PHE A 32 -4.76 0.56 4.05
N ILE A 33 -3.63 1.28 3.93
CA ILE A 33 -2.40 0.71 3.36
C ILE A 33 -1.92 -0.52 4.15
N ALA A 34 -2.01 -0.51 5.48
CA ALA A 34 -1.62 -1.66 6.31
C ALA A 34 -2.52 -2.89 6.08
N LYS A 35 -3.83 -2.70 5.95
CA LYS A 35 -4.76 -3.80 5.61
C LYS A 35 -4.50 -4.32 4.20
N LEU A 36 -4.26 -3.42 3.25
CA LEU A 36 -3.94 -3.73 1.86
C LEU A 36 -2.70 -4.62 1.77
N GLU A 37 -1.61 -4.21 2.43
CA GLU A 37 -0.34 -4.93 2.40
C GLU A 37 -0.33 -6.22 3.22
N SER A 38 -1.27 -6.39 4.16
CA SER A 38 -1.42 -7.63 4.94
C SER A 38 -2.36 -8.64 4.27
N GLY A 39 -2.91 -8.33 3.09
CA GLY A 39 -3.88 -9.19 2.41
C GLY A 39 -5.21 -9.32 3.14
N LYS A 40 -5.51 -8.38 4.06
CA LYS A 40 -6.73 -8.36 4.88
C LYS A 40 -7.81 -7.40 4.34
N ILE A 41 -7.62 -6.90 3.13
CA ILE A 41 -8.70 -6.22 2.39
C ILE A 41 -9.35 -7.30 1.54
N ASP A 42 -10.59 -7.62 1.88
CA ASP A 42 -11.49 -8.30 0.95
C ASP A 42 -11.67 -7.33 -0.25
N PRO A 43 -11.36 -7.76 -1.49
CA PRO A 43 -11.28 -6.88 -2.65
C PRO A 43 -12.58 -6.14 -2.98
#